data_AF-A0A1I5S5I1-F1
#
_entry.id   AF-A0A1I5S5I1-F1
#
_cell.length_a   1.000
_cell.length_b   1.000
_cell.length_c   1.000
_cell.angle_alpha   90.00
_cell.angle_beta   90.00
_cell.angle_gamma   90.00
#
_symmetry.space_group_name_H-M   'P 1'
#
loop_
_entity.id
_entity.type
_entity.pdbx_description
1 polymer ?
#
loop_
_entity_poly.entity_id
_entity_poly.type
_entity_poly.pdbx_seq_one_letter_code
_entity_poly.pdbx_strand_id
1 'polypeptide(L)'
;MNNLIKIQAFDVILKRFWSKKIENLKVILQIDNHFWTGDLLNWSSNSIVEEYIDGLGVIDKTLYYKDNSEFLKKIYIASDEYTKKIGYTISKIEDSRLIFNIINEIIDTIDFSGVESKIDDVLYNAVSLSNDVELPFLSLKNSEIKLVAIKRNDH
;
A
#
# COMPACT_ATOMS: atom_id res chain seq x y z
N MET A 1 -3.92 15.35 -9.50
CA MET A 1 -4.75 14.31 -8.84
C MET A 1 -3.78 13.36 -8.15
N ASN A 2 -3.96 13.11 -6.85
CA ASN A 2 -2.88 12.70 -5.94
C ASN A 2 -2.39 11.27 -6.25
N ASN A 3 -1.35 11.10 -7.09
CA ASN A 3 -0.89 9.77 -7.51
C ASN A 3 -0.57 8.88 -6.31
N LEU A 4 -0.07 9.47 -5.22
CA LEU A 4 0.23 8.79 -3.98
C LEU A 4 -0.99 8.11 -3.33
N ILE A 5 -2.19 8.73 -3.40
CA ILE A 5 -3.40 8.12 -2.81
C ILE A 5 -3.76 6.80 -3.49
N LYS A 6 -3.56 6.72 -4.81
CA LYS A 6 -3.76 5.49 -5.59
C LYS A 6 -2.72 4.44 -5.23
N ILE A 7 -1.46 4.85 -5.05
CA ILE A 7 -0.36 3.96 -4.67
C ILE A 7 -0.57 3.42 -3.23
N GLN A 8 -1.00 4.26 -2.30
CA GLN A 8 -1.40 3.83 -0.95
C GLN A 8 -2.59 2.86 -1.01
N ALA A 9 -3.61 3.15 -1.84
CA ALA A 9 -4.76 2.25 -2.04
C ALA A 9 -4.33 0.89 -2.61
N PHE A 10 -3.34 0.88 -3.51
CA PHE A 10 -2.72 -0.33 -4.03
C PHE A 10 -2.15 -1.19 -2.92
N ASP A 11 -1.31 -0.61 -2.06
CA ASP A 11 -0.67 -1.36 -0.97
C ASP A 11 -1.71 -1.86 0.06
N VAL A 12 -2.82 -1.12 0.29
CA VAL A 12 -3.97 -1.60 1.08
C VAL A 12 -4.60 -2.84 0.47
N ILE A 13 -4.94 -2.83 -0.82
CA ILE A 13 -5.58 -3.98 -1.49
C ILE A 13 -4.63 -5.17 -1.53
N LEU A 14 -3.34 -4.93 -1.84
CA LEU A 14 -2.29 -5.94 -1.84
C LEU A 14 -2.21 -6.63 -0.48
N LYS A 15 -2.10 -5.85 0.60
CA LYS A 15 -2.03 -6.37 1.97
C LYS A 15 -3.33 -7.04 2.39
N ARG A 16 -4.50 -6.54 1.97
CA ARG A 16 -5.80 -7.13 2.31
C ARG A 16 -5.95 -8.57 1.81
N PHE A 17 -5.60 -8.83 0.55
CA PHE A 17 -5.88 -10.12 -0.08
C PHE A 17 -4.70 -11.09 -0.06
N TRP A 18 -3.46 -10.59 -0.11
CA TRP A 18 -2.28 -11.43 -0.35
C TRP A 18 -1.26 -11.46 0.78
N SER A 19 -1.23 -10.50 1.72
CA SER A 19 -0.19 -10.48 2.80
C SER A 19 -0.13 -11.74 3.66
N LYS A 20 -1.27 -12.42 3.86
CA LYS A 20 -1.35 -13.65 4.68
C LYS A 20 -1.02 -14.92 3.91
N LYS A 21 -0.99 -14.88 2.58
CA LYS A 21 -0.88 -16.07 1.73
C LYS A 21 0.40 -16.10 0.91
N ILE A 22 0.80 -14.94 0.40
CA ILE A 22 2.05 -14.76 -0.32
C ILE A 22 2.88 -13.88 0.58
N GLU A 23 3.66 -14.54 1.43
CA GLU A 23 4.53 -13.85 2.38
C GLU A 23 5.37 -12.80 1.64
N ASN A 24 5.41 -11.61 2.24
CA ASN A 24 6.30 -10.54 1.85
C ASN A 24 6.16 -10.00 0.41
N LEU A 25 4.94 -9.93 -0.16
CA LEU A 25 4.74 -9.08 -1.33
C LEU A 25 4.96 -7.61 -0.96
N LYS A 26 5.92 -6.97 -1.63
CA LYS A 26 6.22 -5.54 -1.48
C LYS A 26 6.05 -4.81 -2.79
N VAL A 27 5.68 -3.53 -2.68
CA VAL A 27 5.65 -2.62 -3.83
C VAL A 27 7.07 -2.28 -4.29
N ILE A 28 7.22 -2.04 -5.59
CA ILE A 28 8.38 -1.38 -6.18
C ILE A 28 7.93 -0.02 -6.71
N LEU A 29 8.55 1.02 -6.19
CA LEU A 29 8.31 2.41 -6.56
C LEU A 29 9.53 2.95 -7.30
N GLN A 30 9.28 3.73 -8.35
CA GLN A 30 10.26 4.66 -8.89
C GLN A 30 10.04 6.00 -8.20
N ILE A 31 11.03 6.46 -7.45
CA ILE A 31 11.04 7.73 -6.70
C ILE A 31 12.22 8.54 -7.21
N ASP A 32 11.95 9.69 -7.83
CA ASP A 32 12.97 10.59 -8.38
C ASP A 32 14.03 9.84 -9.22
N ASN A 33 13.55 9.00 -10.15
CA ASN A 33 14.34 8.12 -11.04
C ASN A 33 15.10 6.95 -10.38
N HIS A 34 14.92 6.69 -9.09
CA HIS A 34 15.52 5.56 -8.39
C HIS A 34 14.47 4.53 -8.01
N PHE A 35 14.83 3.25 -8.02
CA PHE A 35 13.91 2.17 -7.65
C PHE A 35 14.05 1.82 -6.18
N TRP A 36 12.93 1.84 -5.48
CA TRP A 36 12.82 1.55 -4.06
C TRP A 36 11.74 0.50 -3.81
N THR A 37 11.90 -0.26 -2.74
CA THR A 37 10.88 -1.13 -2.19
C THR A 37 10.72 -0.83 -0.70
N GLY A 38 9.57 -1.15 -0.11
CA GLY A 38 9.29 -0.90 1.29
C GLY A 38 7.81 -1.09 1.56
N ASP A 39 7.36 -0.49 2.66
CA ASP A 39 5.99 -0.55 3.15
C ASP A 39 5.40 0.87 3.15
N LEU A 40 4.28 1.08 2.43
CA LEU A 40 3.61 2.40 2.41
C LEU A 40 2.64 2.60 3.58
N LEU A 41 2.37 1.51 4.31
CA LEU A 41 1.46 1.49 5.43
C LEU A 41 1.86 0.37 6.38
N ASN A 42 1.83 0.69 7.67
CA ASN A 42 1.94 -0.29 8.74
C ASN A 42 0.56 -0.93 8.96
N TRP A 43 0.37 -2.14 8.44
CA TRP A 43 -0.91 -2.84 8.46
C TRP A 43 -0.95 -3.87 9.59
N SER A 44 -1.89 -3.70 10.52
CA SER A 44 -2.08 -4.63 11.63
C SER A 44 -3.55 -4.98 11.79
N SER A 45 -3.87 -6.29 11.79
CA SER A 45 -5.18 -6.83 12.17
C SER A 45 -6.40 -6.12 11.54
N ASN A 46 -6.33 -5.80 10.24
CA ASN A 46 -7.36 -5.08 9.46
C ASN A 46 -7.47 -3.56 9.73
N SER A 47 -6.44 -2.97 10.32
CA SER A 47 -6.31 -1.53 10.51
C SER A 47 -4.96 -1.05 9.98
N ILE A 48 -4.94 0.21 9.52
CA ILE A 48 -3.69 0.93 9.34
C ILE A 48 -3.33 1.55 10.68
N VAL A 49 -2.09 1.37 11.07
CA VAL A 49 -1.49 1.86 12.29
C VAL A 49 -0.55 3.00 11.93
N GLU A 50 -0.80 4.19 12.45
CA GLU A 50 0.19 5.27 12.45
C GLU A 50 0.71 5.45 13.87
N GLU A 51 2.03 5.32 14.06
CA GLU A 51 2.68 5.44 15.36
C GLU A 51 3.49 6.74 15.40
N TYR A 52 3.22 7.55 16.41
CA TYR A 52 3.99 8.76 16.69
C TYR A 52 5.09 8.43 17.68
N ILE A 53 6.33 8.61 17.26
CA ILE A 53 7.52 8.28 18.04
C ILE A 53 8.21 9.56 18.49
N ASP A 54 8.55 9.64 19.78
CA ASP A 54 9.46 10.66 20.33
C ASP A 54 10.76 10.01 20.86
N GLY A 55 11.60 10.80 21.53
CA GLY A 55 12.88 10.32 22.09
C GLY A 55 12.77 9.21 23.14
N LEU A 56 11.56 8.88 23.63
CA LEU A 56 11.30 7.83 24.61
C LEU A 56 10.60 6.60 23.99
N GLY A 57 10.12 6.68 22.75
CA GLY A 57 9.45 5.60 22.03
C GLY A 57 8.11 6.02 21.42
N VAL A 58 7.21 5.06 21.19
CA VAL A 58 5.86 5.33 20.67
C VAL A 58 5.04 6.03 21.76
N ILE A 59 4.64 7.27 21.52
CA ILE A 59 3.86 8.09 22.45
C ILE A 59 2.38 8.18 22.09
N ASP A 60 2.04 7.98 20.82
CA ASP A 60 0.66 7.98 20.36
C ASP A 60 0.47 7.03 19.17
N LYS A 61 -0.76 6.57 18.97
CA LYS A 61 -1.12 5.64 17.91
C LYS A 61 -2.50 5.97 17.37
N THR A 62 -2.57 6.27 16.08
CA THR A 62 -3.84 6.41 15.36
C THR A 62 -4.15 5.13 14.62
N LEU A 63 -5.40 4.67 14.76
CA LEU A 63 -5.92 3.50 14.07
C LEU A 63 -6.95 3.92 13.02
N TYR A 64 -6.69 3.57 11.77
CA TYR A 64 -7.65 3.73 10.69
C TYR A 64 -8.28 2.39 10.35
N TYR A 65 -9.61 2.36 10.40
CA TYR A 65 -10.47 1.24 10.01
C TYR A 65 -11.49 1.71 8.97
N LYS A 66 -12.11 0.77 8.27
CA LYS A 66 -13.08 1.07 7.20
C LYS A 66 -14.24 1.99 7.65
N ASP A 67 -14.61 1.96 8.94
CA ASP A 67 -15.75 2.70 9.45
C ASP A 67 -15.39 4.14 9.89
N ASN A 68 -14.10 4.49 10.07
CA ASN A 68 -13.64 5.84 10.42
C ASN A 68 -12.76 6.51 9.34
N SER A 69 -12.44 5.81 8.26
CA SER A 69 -11.66 6.33 7.14
C SER A 69 -12.46 6.19 5.83
N GLU A 70 -12.86 7.32 5.24
CA GLU A 70 -13.54 7.32 3.94
C GLU A 70 -12.66 6.70 2.84
N PHE A 71 -11.35 6.94 2.90
CA PHE A 71 -10.35 6.31 2.04
C PHE A 71 -10.43 4.78 2.11
N LEU A 72 -10.36 4.21 3.32
CA LEU A 72 -10.48 2.75 3.50
C LEU A 72 -11.87 2.24 3.10
N LYS A 73 -12.94 2.99 3.43
CA LYS A 73 -14.30 2.61 3.08
C LYS A 73 -14.48 2.44 1.56
N LYS A 74 -14.00 3.39 0.77
CA LYS A 74 -14.06 3.34 -0.70
C LYS A 74 -13.27 2.15 -1.26
N ILE A 75 -12.06 1.92 -0.76
CA ILE A 75 -11.23 0.78 -1.14
C ILE A 75 -11.95 -0.55 -0.85
N TYR A 76 -12.54 -0.67 0.33
CA TYR A 76 -13.22 -1.89 0.75
C TYR A 76 -14.46 -2.17 -0.12
N ILE A 77 -15.27 -1.14 -0.40
CA ILE A 77 -16.45 -1.28 -1.27
C ILE A 77 -16.04 -1.76 -2.67
N ALA A 78 -15.09 -1.08 -3.31
CA ALA A 78 -14.67 -1.43 -4.67
C ALA A 78 -14.07 -2.84 -4.75
N SER A 79 -13.22 -3.20 -3.79
CA SER A 79 -12.62 -4.54 -3.76
C SER A 79 -13.62 -5.65 -3.41
N ASP A 80 -14.64 -5.37 -2.59
CA ASP A 80 -15.71 -6.32 -2.28
C ASP A 80 -16.63 -6.52 -3.49
N GLU A 81 -16.98 -5.46 -4.22
CA GLU A 81 -17.75 -5.54 -5.47
C GLU A 81 -17.02 -6.35 -6.54
N TYR A 82 -15.72 -6.10 -6.70
CA TYR A 82 -14.88 -6.88 -7.61
C TYR A 82 -14.83 -8.36 -7.20
N THR A 83 -14.67 -8.65 -5.91
CA THR A 83 -14.66 -10.03 -5.39
C THR A 83 -16.00 -10.73 -5.59
N LYS A 84 -17.14 -10.03 -5.47
CA LYS A 84 -18.46 -10.60 -5.78
C LYS A 84 -18.60 -10.99 -7.25
N LYS A 85 -17.99 -10.22 -8.16
CA LYS A 85 -18.02 -10.48 -9.61
C LYS A 85 -17.14 -11.67 -10.01
N ILE A 86 -15.94 -11.78 -9.45
CA ILE A 86 -14.93 -12.80 -9.85
C ILE A 86 -14.95 -14.04 -8.92
N GLY A 87 -15.58 -13.93 -7.75
CA GLY A 87 -15.59 -14.94 -6.71
C GLY A 87 -14.30 -14.99 -5.89
N TYR A 88 -14.24 -15.92 -4.94
CA TYR A 88 -13.10 -16.09 -4.02
C TYR A 88 -11.78 -16.51 -4.69
N THR A 89 -11.80 -16.77 -6.00
CA THR A 89 -10.63 -17.15 -6.80
C THR A 89 -9.55 -16.07 -6.80
N ILE A 90 -9.90 -14.79 -6.59
CA ILE A 90 -8.92 -13.70 -6.51
C ILE A 90 -7.80 -13.99 -5.50
N SER A 91 -8.17 -14.59 -4.35
CA SER A 91 -7.23 -14.95 -3.29
C SER A 91 -6.37 -16.19 -3.60
N LYS A 92 -6.58 -16.85 -4.74
CA LYS A 92 -5.81 -18.00 -5.23
C LYS A 92 -4.82 -17.62 -6.34
N ILE A 93 -4.83 -16.36 -6.78
CA ILE A 93 -3.92 -15.89 -7.82
C ILE A 93 -2.56 -15.64 -7.17
N GLU A 94 -1.53 -16.27 -7.74
CA GLU A 94 -0.16 -16.19 -7.26
C GLU A 94 0.80 -15.46 -8.22
N ASP A 95 0.42 -15.32 -9.49
CA ASP A 95 1.23 -14.60 -10.49
C ASP A 95 1.25 -13.09 -10.16
N SER A 96 2.44 -12.54 -9.92
CA SER A 96 2.62 -11.15 -9.51
C SER A 96 2.14 -10.13 -10.54
N ARG A 97 2.23 -10.44 -11.84
CA ARG A 97 1.77 -9.56 -12.92
C ARG A 97 0.25 -9.51 -12.96
N LEU A 98 -0.40 -10.66 -12.79
CA LEU A 98 -1.86 -10.72 -12.67
C LEU A 98 -2.36 -9.99 -11.42
N ILE A 99 -1.72 -10.19 -10.27
CA ILE A 99 -2.05 -9.47 -9.03
C ILE A 99 -1.93 -7.96 -9.27
N PHE A 100 -0.81 -7.50 -9.84
CA PHE A 100 -0.58 -6.09 -10.13
C PHE A 100 -1.67 -5.48 -11.01
N ASN A 101 -2.02 -6.16 -12.10
CA ASN A 101 -3.04 -5.68 -13.03
C ASN A 101 -4.43 -5.65 -12.40
N ILE A 102 -4.79 -6.67 -11.63
CA ILE A 102 -6.09 -6.74 -10.94
C ILE A 102 -6.24 -5.59 -9.94
N ILE A 103 -5.20 -5.32 -9.14
CA ILE A 103 -5.26 -4.24 -8.15
C ILE A 103 -5.41 -2.89 -8.86
N ASN A 104 -4.68 -2.65 -9.97
CA ASN A 104 -4.86 -1.43 -10.76
C ASN A 104 -6.28 -1.31 -11.32
N GLU A 105 -6.86 -2.39 -11.84
CA GLU A 105 -8.24 -2.41 -12.33
C GLU A 105 -9.22 -2.01 -11.21
N ILE A 106 -9.04 -2.51 -9.99
CA ILE A 106 -9.87 -2.12 -8.84
C ILE A 106 -9.67 -0.65 -8.49
N ILE A 107 -8.43 -0.14 -8.47
CA ILE A 107 -8.14 1.25 -8.12
C ILE A 107 -8.76 2.22 -9.13
N ASP A 108 -8.76 1.87 -10.40
CA ASP A 108 -9.28 2.74 -11.46
C ASP A 108 -10.81 2.87 -11.43
N THR A 109 -11.53 2.01 -10.70
CA THR A 109 -12.96 2.20 -10.43
C THR A 109 -13.25 3.14 -9.25
N ILE A 110 -12.23 3.48 -8.45
CA ILE A 110 -12.41 4.29 -7.24
C ILE A 110 -12.26 5.78 -7.57
N ASP A 111 -13.31 6.54 -7.30
CA ASP A 111 -13.23 8.01 -7.29
C ASP A 111 -12.71 8.52 -5.94
N PHE A 112 -11.47 9.03 -5.94
CA PHE A 112 -10.81 9.65 -4.80
C PHE A 112 -10.97 11.18 -4.76
N SER A 113 -11.85 11.76 -5.58
CA SER A 113 -12.09 13.21 -5.57
C SER A 113 -12.57 13.67 -4.19
N GLY A 114 -11.86 14.64 -3.60
CA GLY A 114 -12.17 15.18 -2.28
C GLY A 114 -11.85 14.24 -1.10
N VAL A 115 -11.17 13.12 -1.34
CA VAL A 115 -10.81 12.14 -0.31
C VAL A 115 -9.36 12.36 0.13
N GLU A 116 -9.12 12.34 1.44
CA GLU A 116 -7.78 12.33 2.03
C GLU A 116 -7.49 10.94 2.61
N SER A 117 -6.30 10.37 2.34
CA SER A 117 -5.92 9.08 2.93
C SER A 117 -5.65 9.20 4.43
N LYS A 118 -5.08 10.34 4.87
CA LYS A 118 -4.55 10.56 6.24
C LYS A 118 -3.45 9.55 6.65
N ILE A 119 -2.93 8.81 5.67
CA ILE A 119 -1.78 7.93 5.80
C ILE A 119 -0.54 8.78 5.53
N ASP A 120 0.52 8.55 6.29
CA ASP A 120 1.75 9.31 6.13
C ASP A 120 2.37 9.14 4.73
N ASP A 121 2.91 10.24 4.21
CA ASP A 121 3.63 10.26 2.93
C ASP A 121 5.06 9.73 3.15
N VAL A 122 5.17 8.47 3.57
CA VAL A 122 6.42 7.81 3.94
C VAL A 122 6.44 6.40 3.38
N LEU A 123 7.62 5.98 2.90
CA LEU A 123 7.94 4.59 2.64
C LEU A 123 8.78 4.06 3.82
N TYR A 124 8.18 3.18 4.62
CA TYR A 124 8.85 2.53 5.74
C TYR A 124 9.74 1.38 5.27
N ASN A 125 10.83 1.13 6.00
CA ASN A 125 11.80 0.08 5.68
C ASN A 125 12.23 0.13 4.21
N ALA A 126 12.55 1.33 3.74
CA ALA A 126 12.84 1.60 2.35
C ALA A 126 14.20 1.00 1.97
N VAL A 127 14.21 0.16 0.95
CA VAL A 127 15.42 -0.46 0.40
C VAL A 127 15.56 -0.04 -1.05
N SER A 128 16.70 0.55 -1.39
CA SER A 128 17.04 0.88 -2.77
C SER A 128 17.44 -0.38 -3.52
N LEU A 129 16.85 -0.58 -4.69
CA LEU A 129 17.15 -1.72 -5.57
C LEU A 129 18.40 -1.50 -6.43
N SER A 130 19.00 -0.30 -6.37
CA SER A 130 20.14 0.06 -7.23
C SER A 130 21.49 0.02 -6.49
N ASN A 131 21.49 0.24 -5.19
CA ASN A 131 22.73 0.42 -4.41
C ASN A 131 22.65 -0.17 -2.99
N ASP A 132 21.66 -1.04 -2.73
CA ASP A 132 21.48 -1.74 -1.45
C ASP A 132 21.44 -0.82 -0.21
N VAL A 133 21.05 0.45 -0.40
CA VAL A 133 20.85 1.39 0.69
C VAL A 133 19.53 1.08 1.39
N GLU A 134 19.59 0.88 2.70
CA GLU A 134 18.41 0.70 3.55
C GLU A 134 18.18 1.93 4.42
N LEU A 135 16.94 2.40 4.46
CA LEU A 135 16.49 3.52 5.28
C LEU A 135 15.29 3.06 6.12
N PRO A 136 15.24 3.40 7.42
CA PRO A 136 14.09 3.07 8.25
C PRO A 136 12.80 3.73 7.73
N PHE A 137 12.94 4.91 7.14
CA PHE A 137 11.87 5.65 6.48
C PHE A 137 12.44 6.54 5.38
N LEU A 138 11.67 6.70 4.30
CA LEU A 138 11.95 7.63 3.20
C LEU A 138 10.72 8.52 3.02
N SER A 139 10.88 9.84 3.16
CA SER A 139 9.77 10.77 2.90
C SER A 139 9.43 10.78 1.41
N LEU A 140 8.14 10.75 1.12
CA LEU A 140 7.57 10.79 -0.23
C LEU A 140 7.06 12.21 -0.57
N LYS A 141 7.19 13.17 0.34
CA LYS A 141 6.72 14.54 0.15
C LYS A 141 7.50 15.22 -0.96
N ASN A 142 6.77 15.79 -1.92
CA ASN A 142 7.31 16.51 -3.08
C ASN A 142 8.16 15.66 -4.04
N SER A 143 8.15 14.34 -3.94
CA SER A 143 8.82 13.44 -4.88
C SER A 143 7.93 13.07 -6.06
N GLU A 144 8.56 12.81 -7.21
CA GLU A 144 7.88 12.15 -8.32
C GLU A 144 7.85 10.64 -8.07
N ILE A 145 6.66 10.08 -7.87
CA ILE A 145 6.48 8.69 -7.47
C ILE A 145 5.66 7.97 -8.52
N LYS A 146 6.15 6.80 -8.93
CA LYS A 146 5.42 5.88 -9.80
C LYS A 146 5.47 4.48 -9.22
N LEU A 147 4.32 3.83 -9.14
CA LEU A 147 4.26 2.40 -8.86
C LEU A 147 4.64 1.63 -10.14
N VAL A 148 5.64 0.76 -10.02
CA VAL A 148 6.25 0.07 -11.17
C VAL A 148 5.89 -1.41 -11.21
N ALA A 149 5.96 -2.07 -10.06
CA ALA A 149 5.76 -3.50 -9.94
C ALA A 149 5.45 -3.90 -8.49
N ILE A 150 5.22 -5.18 -8.28
CA ILE A 150 5.33 -5.84 -6.98
C ILE A 150 6.38 -6.94 -7.08
N LYS A 151 7.09 -7.18 -5.97
CA LYS A 151 8.02 -8.29 -5.83
C LYS A 151 7.64 -9.17 -4.66
N ARG A 152 8.00 -10.45 -4.74
CA ARG A 152 8.10 -11.30 -3.56
C ARG A 152 9.43 -10.99 -2.90
N ASN A 153 9.44 -10.85 -1.59
CA ASN A 153 10.69 -10.80 -0.84
C ASN A 153 11.14 -12.26 -0.65
N ASP A 154 11.98 -12.74 -1.57
CA ASP A 154 12.64 -14.01 -1.42
C ASP A 154 13.75 -13.82 -0.37
N HIS A 155 13.64 -14.51 0.76
CA HIS A 155 14.72 -14.58 1.75
C HIS A 155 15.88 -15.41 1.22
#